data_AF-A0A846ZVL0-F1
#
_entry.id   AF-A0A846ZVL0-F1
#
_cell.length_a   1.000
_cell.length_b   1.000
_cell.length_c   1.000
_cell.angle_alpha   90.00
_cell.angle_beta   90.00
_cell.angle_gamma   90.00
#
_symmetry.space_group_name_H-M   'P 1'
#
loop_
_entity.id
_entity.type
_entity.pdbx_description
1 polymer ?
#
loop_
_entity_poly.entity_id
_entity_poly.type
_entity_poly.pdbx_seq_one_letter_code
_entity_poly.pdbx_strand_id
1 'polypeptide(L)'
;PLTRVWAGTNPSDFAPSTTPTGGRWIDVEYVPTGDQGQGQLRSVDFACSECRSNRIYEMGGPSGNQVTAIKTIVLNDQLQPVEVYLERFDYDSRGRFTSHSLGDNDLQVTTWERTDYTPEDATGSNLLIRRDFVNNTQYRAKVFMADKNGALQNEIHYHDLQDYDFQAETNWLTGPYSIYTYGREGDVYITTYPKGNKLCKHYDTNGNVIKIQWDDAQVPNVQYEYDDYFYNGLDNDPNMRISLLMKEINAYGGETIYTYEGTKVKTRTEPLPQYGISDSNQQIMEYNYDAQGRLDWERRKNSTGQYVYTKYVYDFTGKLKRTHENCADFASPNPTTGLITTYEYNEYNENDRTIKPGNQVHRKFYSASGTVIADATYLNEPSEAISATIYVYEDGRLAEKKQAIMDAPFAFTEAHAQNGGIDINWVRERYEYDDYGRRIEIIADAGGENLTTRYEYNNQGEIILVLKPDQRYQKTIRDGRGLVSMEITGVKVGNDYHDKAVTRFY
;
A
#
# COMPACT_ATOMS: atom_id res chain seq x y z
N PRO A 1 -10.06 9.15 4.95
CA PRO A 1 -8.86 8.63 4.27
C PRO A 1 -9.21 8.18 2.85
N LEU A 2 -9.02 9.07 1.88
CA LEU A 2 -9.00 8.71 0.46
C LEU A 2 -7.57 8.29 0.16
N THR A 3 -7.33 7.03 -0.16
CA THR A 3 -5.98 6.51 -0.35
C THR A 3 -5.57 6.50 -1.82
N ARG A 4 -6.51 6.67 -2.75
CA ARG A 4 -6.27 6.63 -4.20
C ARG A 4 -7.48 7.22 -4.95
N VAL A 5 -7.25 8.07 -5.95
CA VAL A 5 -8.29 8.73 -6.76
C VAL A 5 -7.98 8.59 -8.26
N TRP A 6 -9.00 8.58 -9.11
CA TRP A 6 -8.84 8.49 -10.56
C TRP A 6 -8.77 9.87 -11.23
N ALA A 7 -7.66 10.14 -11.91
CA ALA A 7 -7.35 11.34 -12.67
C ALA A 7 -7.52 11.11 -14.18
N GLY A 8 -8.77 11.04 -14.65
CA GLY A 8 -9.14 11.02 -16.07
C GLY A 8 -9.12 12.40 -16.74
N THR A 9 -9.18 12.43 -18.08
CA THR A 9 -9.23 13.71 -18.83
C THR A 9 -10.56 13.96 -19.53
N ASN A 10 -11.39 12.94 -19.76
CA ASN A 10 -12.63 13.08 -20.51
C ASN A 10 -13.78 12.26 -19.90
N PRO A 11 -15.00 12.81 -19.80
CA PRO A 11 -16.20 12.04 -19.48
C PRO A 11 -16.43 10.77 -20.33
N SER A 12 -16.02 10.80 -21.60
CA SER A 12 -16.13 9.63 -22.50
C SER A 12 -15.25 8.45 -22.10
N ASP A 13 -14.33 8.65 -21.14
CA ASP A 13 -13.47 7.59 -20.62
C ASP A 13 -14.33 6.52 -19.93
N PHE A 14 -15.53 6.85 -19.42
CA PHE A 14 -16.36 5.93 -18.63
C PHE A 14 -17.63 5.52 -19.40
N ALA A 15 -17.51 4.57 -20.34
CA ALA A 15 -18.70 3.96 -20.94
C ALA A 15 -19.20 2.78 -20.10
N PRO A 16 -20.52 2.58 -19.96
CA PRO A 16 -21.12 1.65 -19.00
C PRO A 16 -20.87 0.14 -19.25
N SER A 17 -19.98 -0.22 -20.18
CA SER A 17 -19.63 -1.61 -20.48
C SER A 17 -18.13 -1.83 -20.67
N THR A 18 -17.29 -0.82 -20.45
CA THR A 18 -15.85 -0.88 -20.72
C THR A 18 -15.05 -0.26 -19.59
N THR A 19 -13.84 -0.78 -19.36
CA THR A 19 -12.82 -0.19 -18.49
C THR A 19 -12.54 1.26 -18.90
N PRO A 20 -12.26 2.17 -17.96
CA PRO A 20 -11.94 3.54 -18.30
C PRO A 20 -10.69 3.62 -19.17
N THR A 21 -10.78 4.26 -20.33
CA THR A 21 -9.64 4.51 -21.23
C THR A 21 -9.25 5.99 -21.13
N GLY A 22 -8.02 6.35 -20.77
CA GLY A 22 -7.58 7.77 -20.76
C GLY A 22 -7.43 8.47 -19.39
N GLY A 23 -7.17 7.73 -18.31
CA GLY A 23 -6.97 8.29 -16.96
C GLY A 23 -6.06 7.46 -16.05
N ARG A 24 -5.78 7.91 -14.82
CA ARG A 24 -4.90 7.17 -13.89
C ARG A 24 -5.31 7.18 -12.44
N TRP A 25 -4.97 6.15 -11.69
CA TRP A 25 -5.06 6.20 -10.23
C TRP A 25 -3.85 6.97 -9.65
N ILE A 26 -4.09 8.00 -8.84
CA ILE A 26 -3.08 8.73 -8.07
C ILE A 26 -3.38 8.62 -6.58
N ASP A 27 -2.33 8.52 -5.76
CA ASP A 27 -2.47 8.58 -4.31
C ASP A 27 -2.55 10.06 -3.90
N VAL A 28 -3.55 10.43 -3.07
CA VAL A 28 -3.75 11.82 -2.62
C VAL A 28 -3.58 11.88 -1.11
N GLU A 29 -2.74 12.80 -0.66
CA GLU A 29 -2.54 13.02 0.77
C GLU A 29 -3.64 13.93 1.33
N TYR A 30 -4.23 13.54 2.46
CA TYR A 30 -5.23 14.31 3.16
C TYR A 30 -4.57 15.50 3.88
N VAL A 31 -4.94 16.73 3.51
CA VAL A 31 -4.51 17.95 4.23
C VAL A 31 -5.73 18.55 4.96
N PRO A 32 -5.82 18.41 6.30
CA PRO A 32 -6.87 19.07 7.06
C PRO A 32 -6.64 20.59 7.12
N THR A 33 -7.62 21.39 6.73
CA THR A 33 -7.58 22.85 6.89
C THR A 33 -8.82 23.35 7.64
N GLY A 34 -8.64 23.87 8.86
CA GLY A 34 -9.64 24.70 9.56
C GLY A 34 -10.44 24.05 10.69
N ASP A 35 -10.92 24.90 11.61
CA ASP A 35 -11.56 24.58 12.90
C ASP A 35 -12.93 23.87 12.82
N GLN A 36 -13.39 23.52 11.61
CA GLN A 36 -14.68 22.85 11.35
C GLN A 36 -14.53 21.56 10.52
N GLY A 37 -13.30 21.07 10.29
CA GLY A 37 -13.07 19.81 9.57
C GLY A 37 -13.46 19.84 8.08
N GLN A 38 -13.60 21.03 7.48
CA GLN A 38 -13.79 21.20 6.04
C GLN A 38 -12.42 21.12 5.34
N GLY A 39 -12.02 19.92 4.90
CA GLY A 39 -10.86 19.78 4.02
C GLY A 39 -11.15 20.41 2.67
N GLN A 40 -10.30 21.32 2.20
CA GLN A 40 -10.26 21.70 0.78
C GLN A 40 -8.98 21.11 0.18
N LEU A 41 -9.13 20.25 -0.83
CA LEU A 41 -8.07 20.07 -1.81
C LEU A 41 -8.06 21.37 -2.64
N ARG A 42 -7.02 22.19 -2.43
CA ARG A 42 -6.89 23.48 -3.11
C ARG A 42 -6.91 23.26 -4.63
N SER A 43 -7.69 24.07 -5.35
CA SER A 43 -7.54 24.17 -6.80
C SER A 43 -6.10 24.57 -7.11
N VAL A 44 -5.44 23.81 -7.98
CA VAL A 44 -4.29 24.34 -8.70
C VAL A 44 -4.89 24.98 -9.94
N ASP A 45 -5.03 26.31 -9.91
CA ASP A 45 -5.36 27.08 -11.10
C ASP A 45 -4.23 26.89 -12.11
N PHE A 46 -4.43 26.01 -13.08
CA PHE A 46 -3.55 25.90 -14.24
C PHE A 46 -3.86 27.06 -15.18
N ALA A 47 -3.12 28.16 -15.05
CA ALA A 47 -3.07 29.20 -16.07
C ALA A 47 -2.23 28.70 -17.26
N CYS A 48 -2.76 27.72 -18.00
CA CYS A 48 -2.24 27.31 -19.30
C CYS A 48 -3.24 27.77 -20.36
N SER A 49 -2.87 28.76 -21.18
CA SER A 49 -3.74 29.36 -22.20
C SER A 49 -4.15 28.41 -23.33
N GLU A 50 -3.65 27.17 -23.35
CA GLU A 50 -3.95 26.14 -24.35
C GLU A 50 -4.61 24.88 -23.75
N CYS A 51 -4.71 24.79 -22.43
CA CYS A 51 -5.22 23.61 -21.74
C CYS A 51 -6.74 23.74 -21.52
N ARG A 52 -7.54 23.12 -22.40
CA ARG A 52 -8.99 23.02 -22.22
C ARG A 52 -9.34 22.02 -21.11
N SER A 53 -9.48 22.52 -19.89
CA SER A 53 -10.43 22.13 -18.81
C SER A 53 -9.78 22.25 -17.43
N ASN A 54 -10.37 23.09 -16.56
CA ASN A 54 -10.01 23.15 -15.14
C ASN A 54 -10.60 21.94 -14.42
N ARG A 55 -9.80 21.27 -13.58
CA ARG A 55 -10.26 20.21 -12.68
C ARG A 55 -10.64 20.82 -11.33
N ILE A 56 -11.78 20.39 -10.78
CA ILE A 56 -12.29 20.83 -9.48
C ILE A 56 -12.31 19.62 -8.56
N TYR A 57 -11.80 19.80 -7.34
CA TYR A 57 -11.82 18.79 -6.28
C TYR A 57 -12.82 19.22 -5.22
N GLU A 58 -13.83 18.40 -4.94
CA GLU A 58 -14.82 18.65 -3.89
C GLU A 58 -14.70 17.57 -2.81
N MET A 59 -14.45 17.98 -1.57
CA MET A 59 -14.48 17.07 -0.43
C MET A 59 -15.80 17.20 0.33
N GLY A 60 -16.39 16.06 0.68
CA GLY A 60 -17.50 15.99 1.62
C GLY A 60 -17.02 16.26 3.05
N GLY A 61 -17.69 17.17 3.76
CA GLY A 61 -17.46 17.38 5.18
C GLY A 61 -18.07 16.25 6.04
N PRO A 62 -17.60 16.06 7.29
CA PRO A 62 -18.05 14.99 8.18
C PRO A 62 -19.52 15.07 8.61
N SER A 63 -20.22 16.17 8.30
CA SER A 63 -21.64 16.36 8.60
C SER A 63 -22.33 17.18 7.51
N GLY A 64 -23.23 16.55 6.75
CA GLY A 64 -24.17 17.22 5.84
C GLY A 64 -23.92 17.08 4.34
N ASN A 65 -22.71 16.68 3.91
CA ASN A 65 -22.44 16.43 2.49
C ASN A 65 -22.51 14.93 2.20
N GLN A 66 -23.47 14.53 1.35
CA GLN A 66 -23.68 13.14 0.94
C GLN A 66 -22.73 12.69 -0.18
N VAL A 67 -21.86 13.57 -0.70
CA VAL A 67 -21.00 13.29 -1.86
C VAL A 67 -19.62 13.95 -1.70
N THR A 68 -18.57 13.21 -2.04
CA THR A 68 -17.20 13.70 -2.34
C THR A 68 -16.91 13.38 -3.80
N ALA A 69 -16.29 14.28 -4.57
CA ALA A 69 -16.12 14.08 -6.00
C ALA A 69 -14.89 14.78 -6.59
N ILE A 70 -14.39 14.20 -7.67
CA ILE A 70 -13.47 14.86 -8.60
C ILE A 70 -14.27 15.20 -9.86
N LYS A 71 -14.19 16.47 -10.26
CA LYS A 71 -14.93 16.99 -11.41
C LYS A 71 -13.99 17.62 -12.42
N THR A 72 -14.42 17.67 -13.67
CA THR A 72 -13.83 18.50 -14.72
C THR A 72 -14.89 19.38 -15.36
N ILE A 73 -14.49 20.53 -15.90
CA ILE A 73 -15.38 21.37 -16.70
C ILE A 73 -15.21 21.03 -18.18
N VAL A 74 -16.30 20.59 -18.82
CA VAL A 74 -16.37 20.41 -20.27
C VAL A 74 -17.39 21.36 -20.89
N LEU A 75 -17.32 21.56 -22.21
CA LEU A 75 -18.35 22.29 -22.94
C LEU A 75 -19.42 21.31 -23.42
N ASN A 76 -20.69 21.61 -23.16
CA ASN A 76 -21.80 20.85 -23.74
C ASN A 76 -22.00 21.19 -25.23
N ASP A 77 -22.96 20.54 -25.89
CA ASP A 77 -23.30 20.75 -27.31
C ASP A 77 -23.68 22.20 -27.66
N GLN A 78 -24.00 23.02 -26.65
CA GLN A 78 -24.31 24.45 -26.79
C GLN A 78 -23.13 25.36 -26.43
N LEU A 79 -21.92 24.79 -26.32
CA LEU A 79 -20.69 25.47 -25.92
C LEU A 79 -20.78 26.14 -24.54
N GLN A 80 -21.64 25.64 -23.66
CA GLN A 80 -21.74 26.10 -22.29
C GLN A 80 -20.89 25.21 -21.37
N PRO A 81 -20.16 25.79 -20.40
CA PRO A 81 -19.41 25.00 -19.43
C PRO A 81 -20.38 24.21 -18.53
N VAL A 82 -20.12 22.92 -18.39
CA VAL A 82 -20.84 22.01 -17.50
C VAL A 82 -19.83 21.19 -16.69
N GLU A 83 -20.17 20.95 -15.43
CA GLU A 83 -19.39 20.07 -14.55
C GLU A 83 -19.71 18.62 -14.88
N VAL A 84 -18.67 17.78 -14.97
CA VAL A 84 -18.81 16.34 -15.11
C VAL A 84 -17.95 15.63 -14.08
N TYR A 85 -18.52 14.60 -13.45
CA TYR A 85 -17.84 13.76 -12.48
C TYR A 85 -16.82 12.86 -13.19
N LEU A 86 -15.60 12.83 -12.68
CA LEU A 86 -14.57 11.85 -13.03
C LEU A 86 -14.56 10.71 -12.02
N GLU A 87 -14.79 11.04 -10.76
CA GLU A 87 -14.89 10.10 -9.65
C GLU A 87 -15.86 10.65 -8.62
N ARG A 88 -16.63 9.76 -8.01
CA ARG A 88 -17.70 10.11 -7.08
C ARG A 88 -17.72 9.11 -5.93
N PHE A 89 -17.80 9.63 -4.72
CA PHE A 89 -17.96 8.88 -3.49
C PHE A 89 -19.22 9.36 -2.79
N ASP A 90 -20.19 8.48 -2.60
CA ASP A 90 -21.41 8.80 -1.88
C ASP A 90 -21.34 8.32 -0.43
N TYR A 91 -22.09 9.03 0.41
CA TYR A 91 -22.22 8.81 1.84
C TYR A 91 -23.69 8.90 2.23
N ASP A 92 -24.11 8.10 3.21
CA ASP A 92 -25.45 8.20 3.75
C ASP A 92 -25.63 9.44 4.66
N SER A 93 -26.85 9.64 5.16
CA SER A 93 -27.21 10.76 6.06
C SER A 93 -26.44 10.78 7.39
N ARG A 94 -25.72 9.71 7.72
CA ARG A 94 -24.85 9.59 8.90
C ARG A 94 -23.36 9.75 8.55
N GLY A 95 -23.04 10.12 7.31
CA GLY A 95 -21.67 10.31 6.83
C GLY A 95 -20.92 9.02 6.59
N ARG A 96 -21.60 7.87 6.49
CA ARG A 96 -20.96 6.57 6.23
C ARG A 96 -20.85 6.34 4.73
N PHE A 97 -19.69 5.89 4.26
CA PHE A 97 -19.44 5.58 2.85
C PHE A 97 -20.43 4.52 2.32
N THR A 98 -21.07 4.80 1.19
CA THR A 98 -22.07 3.92 0.54
C THR A 98 -21.64 3.46 -0.83
N SER A 99 -21.02 4.30 -1.64
CA SER A 99 -20.61 3.93 -3.00
C SER A 99 -19.43 4.75 -3.48
N HIS A 100 -18.66 4.13 -4.37
CA HIS A 100 -17.65 4.77 -5.18
C HIS A 100 -17.88 4.36 -6.63
N SER A 101 -17.93 5.35 -7.49
CA SER A 101 -18.07 5.21 -8.93
C SER A 101 -17.11 6.12 -9.68
N LEU A 102 -16.78 5.71 -10.90
CA LEU A 102 -16.14 6.57 -11.88
C LEU A 102 -17.22 7.16 -12.80
N GLY A 103 -17.02 8.39 -13.27
CA GLY A 103 -18.07 9.13 -13.95
C GLY A 103 -19.20 9.58 -13.01
N ASP A 104 -20.36 9.92 -13.56
CA ASP A 104 -21.58 10.19 -12.77
C ASP A 104 -22.36 8.90 -12.54
N ASN A 105 -21.73 7.95 -11.84
CA ASN A 105 -22.18 6.55 -11.72
C ASN A 105 -22.12 5.73 -13.01
N ASP A 106 -21.29 6.13 -13.96
CA ASP A 106 -21.13 5.43 -15.24
C ASP A 106 -20.44 4.07 -15.07
N LEU A 107 -19.48 3.96 -14.15
CA LEU A 107 -18.88 2.69 -13.74
C LEU A 107 -18.87 2.56 -12.22
N GLN A 108 -19.62 1.60 -11.67
CA GLN A 108 -19.52 1.30 -10.24
C GLN A 108 -18.17 0.65 -9.94
N VAL A 109 -17.49 1.10 -8.88
CA VAL A 109 -16.23 0.54 -8.41
C VAL A 109 -16.46 -0.25 -7.13
N THR A 110 -17.12 0.37 -6.16
CA THR A 110 -17.46 -0.28 -4.91
C THR A 110 -18.82 0.20 -4.44
N THR A 111 -19.65 -0.72 -3.96
CA THR A 111 -20.86 -0.34 -3.20
C THR A 111 -20.90 -1.07 -1.87
N TRP A 112 -21.52 -0.41 -0.91
CA TRP A 112 -21.85 -0.92 0.40
C TRP A 112 -23.36 -0.85 0.56
N GLU A 113 -24.00 -2.02 0.52
CA GLU A 113 -25.42 -2.12 0.81
C GLU A 113 -25.61 -2.50 2.27
N ARG A 114 -26.34 -1.66 2.98
CA ARG A 114 -26.85 -1.93 4.31
C ARG A 114 -28.28 -2.39 4.14
N THR A 115 -28.58 -3.63 4.47
CA THR A 115 -29.97 -3.99 4.69
C THR A 115 -30.30 -3.50 6.09
N ASP A 116 -30.89 -2.30 6.18
CA ASP A 116 -31.10 -1.64 7.46
C ASP A 116 -31.98 -2.48 8.39
N TYR A 117 -31.58 -2.45 9.67
CA TYR A 117 -32.32 -2.92 10.83
C TYR A 117 -33.66 -2.20 10.97
N THR A 118 -34.76 -2.94 10.97
CA THR A 118 -36.01 -2.49 11.61
C THR A 118 -35.98 -2.92 13.08
N PRO A 119 -36.11 -1.99 14.05
CA PRO A 119 -35.95 -2.28 15.48
C PRO A 119 -36.86 -3.34 16.11
N GLU A 120 -37.85 -3.83 15.36
CA GLU A 120 -38.91 -4.70 15.85
C GLU A 120 -38.62 -6.20 15.59
N ASP A 121 -37.58 -6.55 14.84
CA ASP A 121 -37.25 -7.94 14.52
C ASP A 121 -36.21 -8.53 15.48
N ALA A 122 -36.66 -9.44 16.35
CA ALA A 122 -35.91 -9.97 17.50
C ALA A 122 -34.84 -11.02 17.14
N THR A 123 -34.51 -11.22 15.86
CA THR A 123 -33.60 -12.29 15.38
C THR A 123 -32.14 -11.84 15.16
N GLY A 124 -31.87 -10.53 15.11
CA GLY A 124 -30.57 -9.92 15.49
C GLY A 124 -29.34 -10.18 14.61
N SER A 125 -29.33 -9.78 13.34
CA SER A 125 -28.08 -9.67 12.55
C SER A 125 -28.08 -8.44 11.65
N ASN A 126 -27.21 -7.47 11.94
CA ASN A 126 -26.92 -6.33 11.06
C ASN A 126 -26.10 -6.84 9.87
N LEU A 127 -26.66 -6.80 8.66
CA LEU A 127 -26.02 -7.29 7.45
C LEU A 127 -25.48 -6.11 6.63
N LEU A 128 -24.23 -6.24 6.19
CA LEU A 128 -23.56 -5.29 5.32
C LEU A 128 -22.93 -6.07 4.17
N ILE A 129 -23.27 -5.70 2.93
CA ILE A 129 -22.74 -6.33 1.72
C ILE A 129 -21.80 -5.34 1.06
N ARG A 130 -20.55 -5.75 0.85
CA ARG A 130 -19.58 -5.05 0.01
C ARG A 130 -19.56 -5.71 -1.35
N ARG A 131 -19.77 -4.90 -2.39
CA ARG A 131 -19.60 -5.29 -3.79
C ARG A 131 -18.42 -4.53 -4.36
N ASP A 132 -17.37 -5.24 -4.73
CA ASP A 132 -16.26 -4.67 -5.50
C ASP A 132 -16.49 -5.03 -6.96
N PHE A 133 -16.98 -4.05 -7.71
CA PHE A 133 -17.38 -4.25 -9.10
C PHE A 133 -16.14 -4.49 -9.97
N VAL A 134 -16.33 -5.46 -10.84
CA VAL A 134 -15.38 -5.95 -11.81
C VAL A 134 -15.71 -5.27 -13.15
N ASN A 135 -17.00 -5.19 -13.47
CA ASN A 135 -17.58 -4.32 -14.48
C ASN A 135 -19.01 -3.98 -14.01
N ASN A 136 -19.81 -3.25 -14.78
CA ASN A 136 -21.17 -2.87 -14.36
C ASN A 136 -22.16 -4.04 -14.20
N THR A 137 -21.80 -5.24 -14.64
CA THR A 137 -22.65 -6.44 -14.58
C THR A 137 -22.15 -7.50 -13.61
N GLN A 138 -20.91 -7.40 -13.10
CA GLN A 138 -20.30 -8.43 -12.26
C GLN A 138 -19.47 -7.81 -11.13
N TYR A 139 -19.49 -8.44 -9.97
CA TYR A 139 -18.76 -7.97 -8.78
C TYR A 139 -18.25 -9.12 -7.90
N ARG A 140 -17.24 -8.81 -7.09
CA ARG A 140 -16.80 -9.64 -5.97
C ARG A 140 -17.63 -9.27 -4.75
N ALA A 141 -18.14 -10.28 -4.05
CA ALA A 141 -18.98 -10.05 -2.89
C ALA A 141 -18.30 -10.45 -1.59
N LYS A 142 -18.40 -9.56 -0.60
CA LYS A 142 -18.15 -9.86 0.80
C LYS A 142 -19.36 -9.51 1.64
N VAL A 143 -19.70 -10.38 2.57
CA VAL A 143 -20.82 -10.17 3.49
C VAL A 143 -20.27 -10.07 4.90
N PHE A 144 -20.69 -9.02 5.60
CA PHE A 144 -20.35 -8.78 6.99
C PHE A 144 -21.64 -8.87 7.80
N MET A 145 -21.65 -9.74 8.81
CA MET A 145 -22.76 -9.87 9.75
C MET A 145 -22.29 -9.39 11.11
N ALA A 146 -23.03 -8.48 11.72
CA ALA A 146 -22.76 -7.98 13.05
C ALA A 146 -23.94 -8.23 13.99
N ASP A 147 -23.67 -8.28 15.29
CA ASP A 147 -24.71 -8.39 16.30
C ASP A 147 -25.50 -7.07 16.45
N LYS A 148 -26.48 -7.07 17.37
CA LYS A 148 -27.30 -5.90 17.69
C LYS A 148 -26.51 -4.69 18.21
N ASN A 149 -25.29 -4.89 18.69
CA ASN A 149 -24.41 -3.84 19.19
C ASN A 149 -23.41 -3.36 18.13
N GLY A 150 -23.46 -3.94 16.92
CA GLY A 150 -22.56 -3.62 15.82
C GLY A 150 -21.22 -4.36 15.87
N ALA A 151 -21.05 -5.35 16.76
CA ALA A 151 -19.85 -6.18 16.79
C ALA A 151 -19.89 -7.19 15.64
N LEU A 152 -18.87 -7.19 14.78
CA LEU A 152 -18.74 -8.16 13.69
C LEU A 152 -18.75 -9.59 14.24
N GLN A 153 -19.55 -10.46 13.63
CA GLN A 153 -19.73 -11.88 13.96
C GLN A 153 -19.23 -12.77 12.83
N ASN A 154 -19.53 -12.43 11.57
CA ASN A 154 -19.09 -13.21 10.41
C ASN A 154 -18.62 -12.30 9.28
N GLU A 155 -17.59 -12.73 8.57
CA GLU A 155 -17.18 -12.19 7.27
C GLU A 155 -17.16 -13.34 6.25
N ILE A 156 -18.01 -13.27 5.23
CA ILE A 156 -18.13 -14.29 4.18
C ILE A 156 -17.54 -13.74 2.89
N HIS A 157 -16.63 -14.49 2.29
CA HIS A 157 -16.03 -14.18 0.99
C HIS A 157 -16.52 -15.19 -0.04
N TYR A 158 -17.22 -14.70 -1.06
CA TYR A 158 -17.62 -15.55 -2.19
C TYR A 158 -16.43 -15.74 -3.14
N HIS A 159 -16.31 -16.94 -3.69
CA HIS A 159 -15.20 -17.31 -4.58
C HIS A 159 -15.54 -17.02 -6.05
N ASP A 160 -16.82 -17.04 -6.38
CA ASP A 160 -17.32 -16.74 -7.72
C ASP A 160 -17.73 -15.28 -7.85
N LEU A 161 -17.58 -14.73 -9.06
CA LEU A 161 -18.18 -13.44 -9.39
C LEU A 161 -19.69 -13.55 -9.29
N GLN A 162 -20.29 -12.47 -8.82
CA GLN A 162 -21.73 -12.33 -8.66
C GLN A 162 -22.22 -11.44 -9.77
N ASP A 163 -23.31 -11.82 -10.41
CA ASP A 163 -23.95 -10.98 -11.39
C ASP A 163 -24.75 -9.88 -10.68
N TYR A 164 -24.67 -8.67 -11.21
CA TYR A 164 -25.44 -7.53 -10.75
C TYR A 164 -26.58 -7.28 -11.74
N ASP A 165 -27.81 -7.52 -11.28
CA ASP A 165 -29.00 -7.10 -12.00
C ASP A 165 -29.58 -5.84 -11.34
N PHE A 166 -29.60 -4.74 -12.10
CA PHE A 166 -30.17 -3.46 -11.68
C PHE A 166 -31.70 -3.50 -11.51
N GLN A 167 -32.37 -4.52 -12.08
CA GLN A 167 -33.82 -4.68 -12.05
C GLN A 167 -34.28 -5.80 -11.11
N ALA A 168 -33.36 -6.61 -10.59
CA ALA A 168 -33.72 -7.68 -9.66
C ALA A 168 -33.98 -7.12 -8.26
N GLU A 169 -35.16 -7.44 -7.70
CA GLU A 169 -35.50 -7.11 -6.31
C GLU A 169 -34.56 -7.79 -5.30
N THR A 170 -33.80 -8.82 -5.73
CA THR A 170 -32.82 -9.48 -4.88
C THR A 170 -31.61 -10.02 -5.67
N ASN A 171 -30.45 -9.37 -5.51
CA ASN A 171 -29.16 -9.90 -5.98
C ASN A 171 -28.57 -10.87 -4.93
N TRP A 172 -29.21 -12.03 -4.74
CA TRP A 172 -28.74 -13.04 -3.77
C TRP A 172 -27.40 -13.63 -4.20
N LEU A 173 -26.49 -13.74 -3.23
CA LEU A 173 -25.14 -14.23 -3.45
C LEU A 173 -25.11 -15.76 -3.52
N THR A 174 -24.44 -16.30 -4.53
CA THR A 174 -24.39 -17.76 -4.80
C THR A 174 -22.97 -18.26 -5.01
N GLY A 175 -22.81 -19.58 -5.00
CA GLY A 175 -21.52 -20.24 -5.22
C GLY A 175 -20.75 -20.57 -3.94
N PRO A 176 -19.53 -21.12 -4.08
CA PRO A 176 -18.68 -21.48 -2.96
C PRO A 176 -18.18 -20.22 -2.24
N TYR A 177 -18.01 -20.35 -0.92
CA TYR A 177 -17.58 -19.27 -0.06
C TYR A 177 -16.64 -19.73 1.04
N SER A 178 -15.96 -18.77 1.66
CA SER A 178 -15.19 -18.95 2.87
C SER A 178 -15.72 -18.03 3.96
N ILE A 179 -15.80 -18.53 5.19
CA ILE A 179 -16.36 -17.80 6.33
C ILE A 179 -15.31 -17.63 7.42
N TYR A 180 -15.09 -16.38 7.80
CA TYR A 180 -14.38 -15.99 9.01
C TYR A 180 -15.43 -15.72 10.08
N THR A 181 -15.24 -16.26 11.29
CA THR A 181 -16.14 -15.99 12.42
C THR A 181 -15.39 -15.23 13.50
N TYR A 182 -16.07 -14.29 14.14
CA TYR A 182 -15.53 -13.38 15.13
C TYR A 182 -16.31 -13.56 16.42
N GLY A 183 -15.60 -13.95 17.46
CA GLY A 183 -16.14 -14.17 18.79
C GLY A 183 -15.47 -13.25 19.81
N ARG A 184 -16.11 -13.12 20.97
CA ARG A 184 -15.52 -12.50 22.15
C ARG A 184 -15.81 -13.34 23.38
N GLU A 185 -14.77 -13.62 24.15
CA GLU A 185 -14.84 -14.30 25.45
C GLU A 185 -14.14 -13.43 26.50
N GLY A 186 -14.91 -12.70 27.31
CA GLY A 186 -14.33 -11.71 28.23
C GLY A 186 -13.57 -10.61 27.48
N ASP A 187 -12.28 -10.45 27.74
CA ASP A 187 -11.39 -9.50 27.05
C ASP A 187 -10.57 -10.14 25.91
N VAL A 188 -10.98 -11.34 25.48
CA VAL A 188 -10.36 -12.06 24.36
C VAL A 188 -11.23 -11.94 23.12
N TYR A 189 -10.65 -11.45 22.03
CA TYR A 189 -11.26 -11.45 20.70
C TYR A 189 -10.71 -12.62 19.90
N ILE A 190 -11.61 -13.40 19.31
CA ILE A 190 -11.28 -14.65 18.64
C ILE A 190 -11.67 -14.51 17.16
N THR A 191 -10.72 -14.70 16.26
CA THR A 191 -10.98 -14.84 14.82
C THR A 191 -10.81 -16.31 14.45
N THR A 192 -11.90 -16.97 14.05
CA THR A 192 -11.85 -18.33 13.50
C THR A 192 -11.77 -18.24 11.99
N TYR A 193 -10.73 -18.83 11.42
CA TYR A 193 -10.50 -18.88 9.98
C TYR A 193 -11.36 -19.97 9.32
N PRO A 194 -11.56 -19.94 7.99
CA PRO A 194 -12.42 -20.89 7.25
C PRO A 194 -12.13 -22.39 7.46
N LYS A 195 -10.93 -22.76 7.90
CA LYS A 195 -10.54 -24.14 8.24
C LYS A 195 -10.66 -24.48 9.74
N GLY A 196 -11.10 -23.55 10.57
CA GLY A 196 -11.32 -23.70 12.01
C GLY A 196 -10.19 -23.19 12.92
N ASN A 197 -9.01 -22.86 12.36
CA ASN A 197 -7.91 -22.32 13.17
C ASN A 197 -8.33 -21.00 13.79
N LYS A 198 -7.79 -20.67 14.96
CA LYS A 198 -8.17 -19.46 15.70
C LYS A 198 -6.97 -18.56 15.94
N LEU A 199 -7.19 -17.26 15.75
CA LEU A 199 -6.32 -16.20 16.25
C LEU A 199 -7.02 -15.52 17.42
N CYS A 200 -6.40 -15.61 18.58
CA CYS A 200 -6.92 -15.06 19.84
C CYS A 200 -6.09 -13.82 20.21
N LYS A 201 -6.75 -12.69 20.42
CA LYS A 201 -6.14 -11.44 20.90
C LYS A 201 -6.71 -11.09 22.27
N HIS A 202 -5.83 -10.99 23.26
CA HIS A 202 -6.20 -10.62 24.63
C HIS A 202 -5.93 -9.13 24.82
N TYR A 203 -6.86 -8.45 25.47
CA TYR A 203 -6.76 -7.02 25.74
C TYR A 203 -6.73 -6.73 27.23
N ASP A 204 -6.05 -5.64 27.62
CA ASP A 204 -6.21 -5.05 28.94
C ASP A 204 -7.48 -4.17 29.01
N THR A 205 -7.76 -3.61 30.19
CA THR A 205 -8.90 -2.72 30.43
C THR A 205 -8.83 -1.38 29.68
N ASN A 206 -7.65 -1.01 29.16
CA ASN A 206 -7.44 0.19 28.36
C ASN A 206 -7.59 -0.07 26.85
N GLY A 207 -7.78 -1.33 26.44
CA GLY A 207 -7.91 -1.75 25.05
C GLY A 207 -6.58 -1.99 24.34
N ASN A 208 -5.47 -2.15 25.08
CA ASN A 208 -4.19 -2.55 24.50
C ASN A 208 -4.12 -4.07 24.34
N VAL A 209 -3.53 -4.54 23.25
CA VAL A 209 -3.30 -5.99 23.03
C VAL A 209 -2.17 -6.44 23.95
N ILE A 210 -2.45 -7.32 24.91
CA ILE A 210 -1.43 -7.85 25.84
C ILE A 210 -0.91 -9.24 25.45
N LYS A 211 -1.66 -9.97 24.60
CA LYS A 211 -1.25 -11.27 24.10
C LYS A 211 -1.89 -11.58 22.76
N ILE A 212 -1.14 -12.17 21.84
CA ILE A 212 -1.62 -12.79 20.61
C ILE A 212 -1.34 -14.29 20.69
N GLN A 213 -2.31 -15.13 20.34
CA GLN A 213 -2.21 -16.59 20.41
C GLN A 213 -2.80 -17.24 19.16
N TRP A 214 -2.11 -18.25 18.62
CA TRP A 214 -2.57 -19.08 17.50
C TRP A 214 -2.95 -20.50 17.97
N ASP A 215 -4.19 -20.90 17.68
CA ASP A 215 -4.72 -22.25 17.98
C ASP A 215 -5.07 -23.00 16.67
N ASP A 216 -4.69 -24.28 16.58
CA ASP A 216 -5.03 -25.15 15.45
C ASP A 216 -6.45 -25.74 15.60
N ALA A 217 -7.18 -25.84 14.50
CA ALA A 217 -8.50 -26.49 14.43
C ALA A 217 -8.47 -27.99 14.75
N GLN A 218 -7.38 -28.68 14.41
CA GLN A 218 -7.34 -30.14 14.37
C GLN A 218 -6.91 -30.79 15.68
N VAL A 219 -6.35 -30.02 16.61
CA VAL A 219 -5.90 -30.55 17.91
C VAL A 219 -6.41 -29.67 19.05
N PRO A 220 -7.50 -30.07 19.73
CA PRO A 220 -7.97 -29.35 20.92
C PRO A 220 -6.86 -29.24 21.95
N ASN A 221 -6.56 -28.02 22.40
CA ASN A 221 -5.60 -27.68 23.46
C ASN A 221 -4.10 -27.72 23.08
N VAL A 222 -3.72 -27.71 21.80
CA VAL A 222 -2.33 -27.39 21.43
C VAL A 222 -2.23 -25.90 21.11
N GLN A 223 -1.58 -25.18 22.01
CA GLN A 223 -1.20 -23.77 21.86
C GLN A 223 0.16 -23.74 21.16
N TYR A 224 0.23 -23.19 19.96
CA TYR A 224 1.44 -23.32 19.14
C TYR A 224 2.42 -22.17 19.35
N GLU A 225 1.92 -20.94 19.31
CA GLU A 225 2.75 -19.72 19.27
C GLU A 225 2.02 -18.56 19.93
N TYR A 226 2.74 -17.76 20.75
CA TYR A 226 2.19 -16.57 21.36
C TYR A 226 3.19 -15.42 21.40
N ASP A 227 2.68 -14.20 21.27
CA ASP A 227 3.44 -12.98 21.54
C ASP A 227 2.82 -12.27 22.73
N ASP A 228 3.61 -11.94 23.76
CA ASP A 228 3.17 -11.18 24.93
C ASP A 228 3.65 -9.73 24.87
N TYR A 229 2.78 -8.80 25.25
CA TYR A 229 3.04 -7.37 25.21
C TYR A 229 2.78 -6.75 26.59
N PHE A 230 3.72 -5.91 27.04
CA PHE A 230 3.66 -5.23 28.32
C PHE A 230 3.76 -3.73 28.09
N TYR A 231 2.84 -2.97 28.67
CA TYR A 231 2.76 -1.53 28.53
C TYR A 231 3.13 -0.85 29.83
N ASN A 232 3.65 0.38 29.76
CA ASN A 232 3.84 1.19 30.93
C ASN A 232 2.47 1.63 31.47
N GLY A 233 2.21 1.33 32.73
CA GLY A 233 1.27 2.14 33.50
C GLY A 233 1.99 3.44 33.80
N LEU A 234 1.73 4.52 33.05
CA LEU A 234 1.96 5.85 33.61
C LEU A 234 0.89 6.07 34.68
N ASP A 235 1.03 5.33 35.78
CA ASP A 235 0.30 5.51 37.01
C ASP A 235 0.62 6.93 37.46
N ASN A 236 -0.37 7.83 37.33
CA ASN A 236 -0.66 9.00 38.17
C ASN A 236 -1.26 10.19 37.43
N ASP A 237 -1.53 10.12 36.12
CA ASP A 237 -2.37 11.13 35.45
C ASP A 237 -3.60 10.49 34.78
N PRO A 238 -4.81 10.58 35.40
CA PRO A 238 -6.04 10.06 34.82
C PRO A 238 -6.43 10.71 33.47
N ASN A 239 -5.74 11.78 33.04
CA ASN A 239 -5.93 12.42 31.74
C ASN A 239 -4.88 12.02 30.69
N MET A 240 -3.82 11.28 31.06
CA MET A 240 -2.77 10.85 30.13
C MET A 240 -2.94 9.36 29.77
N ARG A 241 -3.88 9.09 28.85
CA ARG A 241 -4.16 7.75 28.30
C ARG A 241 -3.10 7.28 27.29
N ILE A 242 -1.82 7.40 27.61
CA ILE A 242 -0.76 6.95 26.69
C ILE A 242 -0.10 5.69 27.26
N SER A 243 -0.59 4.53 26.82
CA SER A 243 0.04 3.24 27.07
C SER A 243 1.19 3.03 26.08
N LEU A 244 2.43 3.18 26.55
CA LEU A 244 3.62 2.94 25.72
C LEU A 244 4.09 1.49 25.91
N LEU A 245 4.33 0.77 24.81
CA LEU A 245 4.84 -0.60 24.83
C LEU A 245 6.24 -0.62 25.44
N MET A 246 6.42 -1.31 26.56
CA MET A 246 7.71 -1.43 27.25
C MET A 246 8.44 -2.73 26.93
N LYS A 247 7.70 -3.81 26.67
CA LYS A 247 8.30 -5.11 26.42
C LYS A 247 7.40 -5.94 25.51
N GLU A 248 8.04 -6.65 24.60
CA GLU A 248 7.44 -7.67 23.74
C GLU A 248 8.23 -8.98 23.94
N ILE A 249 7.53 -10.09 24.10
CA ILE A 249 8.12 -11.43 24.12
C ILE A 249 7.54 -12.17 22.93
N ASN A 250 8.38 -12.60 21.99
CA ASN A 250 7.92 -13.36 20.83
C ASN A 250 7.63 -14.83 21.17
N ALA A 251 7.03 -15.57 20.25
CA ALA A 251 6.72 -17.00 20.38
C ALA A 251 7.91 -17.91 20.73
N TYR A 252 9.15 -17.45 20.53
CA TYR A 252 10.37 -18.18 20.87
C TYR A 252 11.00 -17.72 22.21
N GLY A 253 10.31 -16.85 22.96
CA GLY A 253 10.78 -16.27 24.22
C GLY A 253 11.76 -15.10 24.06
N GLY A 254 12.01 -14.64 22.84
CA GLY A 254 12.89 -13.50 22.57
C GLY A 254 12.27 -12.20 23.05
N GLU A 255 12.98 -11.46 23.91
CA GLU A 255 12.48 -10.23 24.52
C GLU A 255 12.98 -8.98 23.78
N THR A 256 12.05 -8.12 23.36
CA THR A 256 12.35 -6.76 22.91
C THR A 256 11.90 -5.76 23.97
N ILE A 257 12.79 -4.91 24.44
CA ILE A 257 12.52 -3.96 25.53
C ILE A 257 12.65 -2.52 25.01
N TYR A 258 11.71 -1.66 25.40
CA TYR A 258 11.64 -0.26 25.01
C TYR A 258 11.68 0.65 26.24
N THR A 259 12.46 1.72 26.17
CA THR A 259 12.39 2.84 27.11
C THR A 259 12.09 4.14 26.37
N TYR A 260 11.55 5.13 27.07
CA TYR A 260 11.04 6.35 26.46
C TYR A 260 11.53 7.61 27.19
N GLU A 261 11.60 8.71 26.44
CA GLU A 261 11.67 10.07 26.95
C GLU A 261 10.42 10.81 26.48
N GLY A 262 9.47 11.04 27.41
CA GLY A 262 8.10 11.42 27.03
C GLY A 262 7.45 10.30 26.21
N THR A 263 7.02 10.61 24.98
CA THR A 263 6.42 9.65 24.05
C THR A 263 7.40 9.09 23.01
N LYS A 264 8.67 9.53 23.04
CA LYS A 264 9.67 9.14 22.04
C LYS A 264 10.50 7.97 22.56
N VAL A 265 10.73 6.96 21.71
CA VAL A 265 11.59 5.81 22.05
C VAL A 265 13.01 6.31 22.28
N LYS A 266 13.54 6.08 23.47
CA LYS A 266 14.91 6.42 23.88
C LYS A 266 15.86 5.25 23.67
N THR A 267 15.45 4.06 24.09
CA THR A 267 16.23 2.83 23.85
C THR A 267 15.33 1.71 23.36
N ARG A 268 15.85 0.88 22.45
CA ARG A 268 15.24 -0.36 21.99
C ARG A 268 16.29 -1.47 22.08
N THR A 269 15.99 -2.49 22.84
CA THR A 269 16.87 -3.63 23.08
C THR A 269 16.24 -4.85 22.43
N GLU A 270 16.88 -5.42 21.42
CA GLU A 270 16.42 -6.61 20.71
C GLU A 270 17.26 -7.84 21.08
N PRO A 271 16.71 -9.06 20.98
CA PRO A 271 17.50 -10.27 21.11
C PRO A 271 18.39 -10.46 19.87
N LEU A 272 19.64 -10.92 20.02
CA LEU A 272 20.44 -11.28 18.84
C LEU A 272 19.90 -12.58 18.21
N PRO A 273 19.66 -12.62 16.88
CA PRO A 273 19.10 -13.78 16.18
C PRO A 273 19.89 -15.08 16.34
N GLN A 274 21.20 -15.00 16.64
CA GLN A 274 22.10 -16.14 16.64
C GLN A 274 22.27 -16.83 18.01
N TYR A 275 21.96 -16.14 19.12
CA TYR A 275 22.37 -16.59 20.45
C TYR A 275 21.25 -16.71 21.48
N GLY A 276 20.02 -16.30 21.14
CA GLY A 276 18.91 -16.35 22.07
C GLY A 276 19.13 -15.50 23.33
N ILE A 277 18.35 -15.83 24.36
CA ILE A 277 18.04 -15.01 25.55
C ILE A 277 19.21 -15.02 26.54
N SER A 278 20.25 -14.20 26.34
CA SER A 278 21.17 -13.84 27.43
C SER A 278 21.57 -12.36 27.38
N ASP A 279 21.68 -11.73 28.56
CA ASP A 279 21.92 -10.29 28.75
C ASP A 279 23.20 -9.77 28.06
N SER A 280 24.15 -10.64 27.74
CA SER A 280 25.38 -10.28 27.05
C SER A 280 25.25 -10.18 25.52
N ASN A 281 24.13 -10.68 24.97
CA ASN A 281 23.93 -10.89 23.53
C ASN A 281 22.71 -10.13 23.00
N GLN A 282 22.41 -8.96 23.56
CA GLN A 282 21.32 -8.09 23.11
C GLN A 282 21.85 -6.98 22.21
N GLN A 283 21.13 -6.70 21.13
CA GLN A 283 21.37 -5.53 20.30
C GLN A 283 20.68 -4.33 20.94
N ILE A 284 21.46 -3.36 21.40
CA ILE A 284 20.94 -2.13 22.01
C ILE A 284 21.02 -1.01 20.98
N MET A 285 19.87 -0.41 20.68
CA MET A 285 19.72 0.80 19.89
C MET A 285 19.32 1.95 20.82
N GLU A 286 19.95 3.10 20.68
CA GLU A 286 19.57 4.31 21.41
C GLU A 286 19.37 5.46 20.45
N TYR A 287 18.39 6.31 20.77
CA TYR A 287 17.92 7.40 19.92
C TYR A 287 17.93 8.70 20.71
N ASN A 288 18.36 9.77 20.06
CA ASN A 288 18.29 11.13 20.57
C ASN A 288 17.58 12.02 19.55
N TYR A 289 16.80 12.96 20.05
CA TYR A 289 15.98 13.83 19.21
C TYR A 289 16.38 15.28 19.41
N ASP A 290 16.20 16.10 18.37
CA ASP A 290 16.34 17.54 18.48
C ASP A 290 15.11 18.19 19.15
N ALA A 291 15.16 19.51 19.32
CA ALA A 291 14.08 20.29 19.94
C ALA A 291 12.76 20.25 19.15
N GLN A 292 12.82 19.97 17.83
CA GLN A 292 11.65 19.80 16.97
C GLN A 292 11.13 18.34 16.99
N GLY A 293 11.83 17.44 17.68
CA GLY A 293 11.47 16.04 17.82
C GLY A 293 11.84 15.15 16.65
N ARG A 294 12.76 15.59 15.79
CA ARG A 294 13.34 14.78 14.72
C ARG A 294 14.53 14.02 15.27
N LEU A 295 14.84 12.86 14.68
CA LEU A 295 15.99 12.06 15.08
C LEU A 295 17.28 12.86 14.82
N ASP A 296 18.04 13.15 15.87
CA ASP A 296 19.31 13.87 15.81
C ASP A 296 20.46 12.87 15.64
N TRP A 297 20.54 11.86 16.49
CA TRP A 297 21.46 10.74 16.29
C TRP A 297 20.87 9.44 16.83
N GLU A 298 21.38 8.33 16.31
CA GLU A 298 21.17 7.01 16.86
C GLU A 298 22.51 6.30 17.05
N ARG A 299 22.56 5.30 17.93
CA ARG A 299 23.71 4.41 18.06
C ARG A 299 23.30 2.96 18.21
N ARG A 300 24.16 2.07 17.75
CA ARG A 300 24.00 0.62 17.89
C ARG A 300 25.35 -0.06 18.09
N LYS A 301 25.39 -1.23 18.72
CA LYS A 301 26.63 -2.03 18.80
C LYS A 301 26.93 -2.68 17.44
N ASN A 302 28.18 -2.66 17.01
CA ASN A 302 28.65 -3.43 15.85
C ASN A 302 29.02 -4.87 16.26
N SER A 303 29.54 -5.67 15.33
CA SER A 303 29.95 -7.06 15.59
C SER A 303 31.10 -7.21 16.60
N THR A 304 31.84 -6.14 16.90
CA THR A 304 32.88 -6.12 17.95
C THR A 304 32.36 -5.62 19.29
N GLY A 305 31.07 -5.33 19.41
CA GLY A 305 30.44 -4.81 20.62
C GLY A 305 30.65 -3.30 20.86
N GLN A 306 31.30 -2.60 19.92
CA GLN A 306 31.53 -1.16 20.00
C GLN A 306 30.33 -0.38 19.47
N TYR A 307 30.01 0.76 20.09
CA TYR A 307 28.97 1.64 19.57
C TYR A 307 29.41 2.34 18.29
N VAL A 308 28.58 2.22 17.26
CA VAL A 308 28.64 3.02 16.03
C VAL A 308 27.45 3.97 16.02
N TYR A 309 27.70 5.20 15.59
CA TYR A 309 26.72 6.29 15.62
C TYR A 309 26.33 6.69 14.20
N THR A 310 25.06 7.00 14.02
CA THR A 310 24.54 7.66 12.81
C THR A 310 24.00 9.02 13.22
N LYS A 311 24.50 10.09 12.59
CA LYS A 311 24.08 11.48 12.85
C LYS A 311 23.26 12.00 11.69
N TYR A 312 22.14 12.64 11.98
CA TYR A 312 21.21 13.23 11.02
C TYR A 312 21.30 14.76 11.13
N VAL A 313 21.59 15.41 10.01
CA VAL A 313 21.74 16.87 9.95
C VAL A 313 20.67 17.43 9.04
N TYR A 314 19.86 18.34 9.56
CA TYR A 314 18.78 18.98 8.82
C TYR A 314 19.15 20.40 8.39
N ASP A 315 18.54 20.88 7.31
CA ASP A 315 18.60 22.30 6.96
C ASP A 315 17.66 23.16 7.81
N PHE A 316 17.69 24.47 7.58
CA PHE A 316 16.87 25.43 8.33
C PHE A 316 15.36 25.31 8.05
N THR A 317 14.97 24.68 6.94
CA THR A 317 13.55 24.45 6.57
C THR A 317 13.00 23.16 7.14
N GLY A 318 13.87 22.29 7.64
CA GLY A 318 13.48 21.06 8.30
C GLY A 318 13.90 19.79 7.56
N LYS A 319 14.45 19.91 6.35
CA LYS A 319 14.73 18.77 5.46
C LYS A 319 16.03 18.08 5.83
N LEU A 320 16.10 16.76 5.66
CA LEU A 320 17.31 16.00 5.93
C LEU A 320 18.38 16.38 4.91
N LYS A 321 19.43 17.06 5.35
CA LYS A 321 20.50 17.56 4.49
C LYS A 321 21.64 16.55 4.37
N ARG A 322 22.02 15.91 5.48
CA ARG A 322 23.09 14.92 5.51
C ARG A 322 22.83 13.81 6.52
N THR A 323 23.31 12.62 6.23
CA THR A 323 23.55 11.57 7.22
C THR A 323 25.05 11.29 7.32
N HIS A 324 25.54 11.03 8.53
CA HIS A 324 26.91 10.60 8.79
C HIS A 324 26.86 9.24 9.47
N GLU A 325 27.23 8.19 8.77
CA GLU A 325 27.31 6.82 9.30
C GLU A 325 28.69 6.58 9.92
N ASN A 326 28.75 5.84 11.03
CA ASN A 326 29.99 5.63 11.80
C ASN A 326 30.64 6.97 12.24
N CYS A 327 29.82 7.93 12.65
CA CYS A 327 30.24 9.29 13.00
C CYS A 327 30.88 9.35 14.39
N ALA A 328 32.18 9.61 14.48
CA ALA A 328 32.89 9.74 15.76
C ALA A 328 32.58 11.06 16.48
N ASP A 329 32.29 12.14 15.73
CA ASP A 329 31.97 13.47 16.24
C ASP A 329 30.46 13.79 16.21
N PHE A 330 29.61 12.78 16.44
CA PHE A 330 28.13 12.85 16.37
C PHE A 330 27.48 13.94 17.25
N ALA A 331 28.15 14.36 18.32
CA ALA A 331 27.69 15.42 19.21
C ALA A 331 27.80 16.83 18.58
N SER A 332 28.61 16.98 17.52
CA SER A 332 28.72 18.23 16.77
C SER A 332 27.42 18.47 15.97
N PRO A 333 26.90 19.71 15.91
CA PRO A 333 25.80 20.06 15.01
C PRO A 333 26.22 19.96 13.53
N ASN A 334 27.52 20.09 13.25
CA ASN A 334 28.12 19.93 11.92
C ASN A 334 29.28 18.94 12.03
N PRO A 335 29.00 17.64 12.09
CA PRO A 335 30.04 16.62 12.11
C PRO A 335 30.87 16.65 10.82
N THR A 336 32.11 16.19 10.94
CA THR A 336 33.09 16.11 9.86
C THR A 336 33.62 14.68 9.66
N THR A 337 33.28 13.76 10.56
CA THR A 337 33.70 12.35 10.49
C THR A 337 32.55 11.45 10.02
N GLY A 338 32.89 10.21 9.64
CA GLY A 338 31.93 9.22 9.17
C GLY A 338 31.75 9.22 7.66
N LEU A 339 30.97 8.25 7.18
CA LEU A 339 30.56 8.14 5.79
C LEU A 339 29.38 9.07 5.56
N ILE A 340 29.56 10.07 4.68
CA ILE A 340 28.59 11.14 4.48
C ILE A 340 27.69 10.80 3.29
N THR A 341 26.39 10.83 3.52
CA THR A 341 25.39 10.92 2.44
C THR A 341 24.78 12.31 2.46
N THR A 342 24.72 13.00 1.32
CA THR A 342 24.11 14.32 1.18
C THR A 342 22.84 14.22 0.34
N TYR A 343 21.79 14.93 0.75
CA TYR A 343 20.51 14.99 0.05
C TYR A 343 20.26 16.42 -0.41
N GLU A 344 19.87 16.56 -1.66
CA GLU A 344 19.43 17.81 -2.26
C GLU A 344 18.00 17.62 -2.76
N TYR A 345 17.27 18.73 -2.81
CA TYR A 345 15.85 18.74 -3.11
C TYR A 345 15.56 19.82 -4.15
N ASN A 346 14.64 19.52 -5.06
CA ASN A 346 14.15 20.48 -6.02
C ASN A 346 13.21 21.54 -5.37
N GLU A 347 12.69 22.45 -6.17
CA GLU A 347 11.76 23.51 -5.72
C GLU A 347 10.43 22.97 -5.17
N TYR A 348 10.03 21.76 -5.57
CA TYR A 348 8.83 21.06 -5.09
C TYR A 348 9.08 20.22 -3.84
N ASN A 349 10.26 20.33 -3.22
CA ASN A 349 10.65 19.57 -2.05
C ASN A 349 10.80 18.05 -2.30
N GLU A 350 11.04 17.65 -3.54
CA GLU A 350 11.32 16.26 -3.90
C GLU A 350 12.83 16.02 -3.90
N ASN A 351 13.29 14.89 -3.36
CA ASN A 351 14.72 14.55 -3.38
C ASN A 351 15.14 14.14 -4.79
N ASP A 352 15.81 15.04 -5.50
CA ASP A 352 16.26 14.85 -6.88
C ASP A 352 17.73 14.43 -6.99
N ARG A 353 18.50 14.61 -5.92
CA ARG A 353 19.92 14.25 -5.88
C ARG A 353 20.36 13.74 -4.51
N THR A 354 21.02 12.59 -4.51
CA THR A 354 21.61 11.93 -3.34
C THR A 354 23.06 11.60 -3.63
N ILE A 355 23.99 12.18 -2.86
CA ILE A 355 25.43 11.91 -2.97
C ILE A 355 25.79 10.92 -1.88
N LYS A 356 26.15 9.69 -2.26
CA LYS A 356 26.57 8.62 -1.35
C LYS A 356 28.06 8.73 -0.99
N PRO A 357 28.51 8.00 0.04
CA PRO A 357 29.93 7.89 0.35
C PRO A 357 30.72 7.42 -0.87
N GLY A 358 31.89 8.04 -1.11
CA GLY A 358 32.68 7.79 -2.32
C GLY A 358 32.25 8.61 -3.54
N ASN A 359 31.47 9.69 -3.34
CA ASN A 359 31.01 10.63 -4.36
C ASN A 359 30.12 10.06 -5.47
N GLN A 360 29.60 8.85 -5.29
CA GLN A 360 28.58 8.31 -6.18
C GLN A 360 27.30 9.14 -6.04
N VAL A 361 26.83 9.69 -7.15
CA VAL A 361 25.61 10.52 -7.19
C VAL A 361 24.47 9.69 -7.74
N HIS A 362 23.36 9.65 -7.04
CA HIS A 362 22.10 9.10 -7.53
C HIS A 362 21.12 10.24 -7.77
N ARG A 363 20.56 10.30 -8.98
CA ARG A 363 19.57 11.31 -9.38
C ARG A 363 18.22 10.68 -9.65
N LYS A 364 17.17 11.40 -9.28
CA LYS A 364 15.79 11.12 -9.69
C LYS A 364 15.30 12.24 -10.59
N PHE A 365 14.62 11.87 -11.65
CA PHE A 365 13.99 12.79 -12.59
C PHE A 365 12.49 12.67 -12.46
N TYR A 366 11.83 13.80 -12.31
CA TYR A 366 10.39 13.88 -12.07
C TYR A 366 9.71 14.50 -13.29
N SER A 367 8.52 14.00 -13.61
CA SER A 367 7.60 14.69 -14.52
C SER A 367 7.09 15.98 -13.88
N ALA A 368 6.47 16.85 -14.68
CA ALA A 368 5.76 18.03 -14.19
C ALA A 368 4.64 17.72 -13.16
N SER A 369 4.22 16.45 -13.05
CA SER A 369 3.21 16.00 -12.09
C SER A 369 3.78 15.34 -10.83
N GLY A 370 5.11 15.37 -10.63
CA GLY A 370 5.80 14.76 -9.48
C GLY A 370 5.97 13.24 -9.57
N THR A 371 5.62 12.61 -10.69
CA THR A 371 5.90 11.18 -10.93
C THR A 371 7.36 10.99 -11.34
N VAL A 372 8.08 10.03 -10.75
CA VAL A 372 9.45 9.67 -11.16
C VAL A 372 9.41 9.07 -12.57
N ILE A 373 10.10 9.69 -13.52
CA ILE A 373 10.20 9.23 -14.91
C ILE A 373 11.56 8.61 -15.25
N ALA A 374 12.59 8.87 -14.43
CA ALA A 374 13.85 8.17 -14.51
C ALA A 374 14.62 8.21 -13.20
N ASP A 375 15.53 7.26 -13.02
CA ASP A 375 16.60 7.34 -12.04
C ASP A 375 17.94 7.00 -12.70
N ALA A 376 19.01 7.63 -12.24
CA ALA A 376 20.35 7.40 -12.77
C ALA A 376 21.41 7.48 -11.67
N THR A 377 22.48 6.71 -11.85
CA THR A 377 23.63 6.69 -10.95
C THR A 377 24.88 7.10 -11.70
N TYR A 378 25.69 7.96 -11.09
CA TYR A 378 26.92 8.54 -11.62
C TYR A 378 28.08 8.22 -10.68
N LEU A 379 29.25 7.85 -11.21
CA LEU A 379 30.41 7.55 -10.38
C LEU A 379 30.98 8.83 -9.74
N ASN A 380 31.08 9.89 -10.54
CA ASN A 380 31.38 11.26 -10.14
C ASN A 380 30.68 12.16 -11.17
N GLU A 381 29.91 13.15 -10.74
CA GLU A 381 29.29 14.10 -11.68
C GLU A 381 30.37 14.87 -12.48
N PRO A 382 30.15 15.09 -13.79
CA PRO A 382 29.14 16.07 -14.19
C PRO A 382 28.08 15.63 -15.22
N SER A 383 28.17 14.46 -15.85
CA SER A 383 27.19 14.11 -16.91
C SER A 383 27.13 12.64 -17.35
N GLU A 384 28.10 11.81 -16.95
CA GLU A 384 28.15 10.41 -17.39
C GLU A 384 27.59 9.46 -16.33
N ALA A 385 26.42 8.89 -16.62
CA ALA A 385 25.81 7.86 -15.80
C ALA A 385 26.51 6.52 -16.04
N ILE A 386 26.60 5.72 -14.99
CA ILE A 386 27.01 4.31 -15.05
C ILE A 386 25.80 3.36 -15.07
N SER A 387 24.62 3.88 -14.77
CA SER A 387 23.34 3.16 -14.84
C SER A 387 22.22 4.18 -14.94
N ALA A 388 21.20 3.87 -15.75
CA ALA A 388 19.99 4.66 -15.85
C ALA A 388 18.78 3.74 -16.11
N THR A 389 17.65 4.10 -15.51
CA THR A 389 16.35 3.46 -15.72
C THR A 389 15.33 4.53 -16.05
N ILE A 390 14.50 4.30 -17.07
CA ILE A 390 13.37 5.17 -17.45
C ILE A 390 12.06 4.41 -17.19
N TYR A 391 11.06 5.14 -16.72
CA TYR A 391 9.71 4.67 -16.46
C TYR A 391 8.74 5.45 -17.35
N VAL A 392 8.03 4.73 -18.21
CA VAL A 392 6.98 5.29 -19.06
C VAL A 392 5.64 4.84 -18.49
N TYR A 393 4.75 5.81 -18.33
CA TYR A 393 3.41 5.58 -17.80
C TYR A 393 2.38 5.85 -18.88
N GLU A 394 1.43 4.92 -19.04
CA GLU A 394 0.22 5.08 -19.85
C GLU A 394 -0.95 4.93 -18.90
N ASP A 395 -1.92 5.86 -18.97
CA ASP A 395 -3.05 5.86 -18.04
C ASP A 395 -2.56 5.77 -16.57
N GLY A 396 -1.40 6.41 -16.33
CA GLY A 396 -0.61 6.46 -15.09
C GLY A 396 -0.31 5.13 -14.42
N ARG A 397 -0.43 4.03 -15.15
CA ARG A 397 0.16 2.75 -14.80
C ARG A 397 1.52 2.67 -15.48
N LEU A 398 2.46 1.99 -14.84
CA LEU A 398 3.78 1.76 -15.44
C LEU A 398 3.58 0.86 -16.66
N ALA A 399 3.69 1.42 -17.86
CA ALA A 399 3.48 0.68 -19.11
C ALA A 399 4.80 0.12 -19.65
N GLU A 400 5.89 0.86 -19.49
CA GLU A 400 7.21 0.42 -19.94
C GLU A 400 8.30 0.83 -18.94
N LYS A 401 9.22 -0.10 -18.67
CA LYS A 401 10.47 0.17 -17.96
C LYS A 401 11.63 -0.04 -18.92
N LYS A 402 12.51 0.94 -19.04
CA LYS A 402 13.72 0.85 -19.87
C LYS A 402 14.94 0.88 -18.97
N GLN A 403 15.80 -0.12 -19.09
CA GLN A 403 17.07 -0.16 -18.36
C GLN A 403 18.24 -0.08 -19.35
N ALA A 404 19.14 0.88 -19.13
CA ALA A 404 20.27 1.11 -20.02
C ALA A 404 21.24 -0.09 -19.98
N ILE A 405 21.69 -0.56 -21.14
CA ILE A 405 22.83 -1.47 -21.28
C ILE A 405 23.94 -0.71 -22.00
N MET A 406 24.94 -0.30 -21.24
CA MET A 406 26.12 0.37 -21.78
C MET A 406 27.37 -0.26 -21.18
N ASP A 407 28.36 -0.54 -22.01
CA ASP A 407 29.64 -1.13 -21.59
C ASP A 407 30.58 -0.11 -20.92
N ALA A 408 30.24 1.17 -21.00
CA ALA A 408 30.98 2.30 -20.45
C ALA A 408 30.02 3.35 -19.89
N PRO A 409 30.48 4.27 -19.03
CA PRO A 409 29.70 5.43 -18.63
C PRO A 409 29.20 6.21 -19.86
N PHE A 410 28.01 6.79 -19.77
CA PHE A 410 27.31 7.39 -20.90
C PHE A 410 26.61 8.68 -20.50
N ALA A 411 26.49 9.63 -21.43
CA ALA A 411 25.78 10.88 -21.16
C ALA A 411 24.32 10.59 -20.81
N PHE A 412 23.86 11.07 -19.65
CA PHE A 412 22.47 10.96 -19.26
C PHE A 412 22.01 12.24 -18.57
N THR A 413 21.01 12.89 -19.17
CA THR A 413 20.45 14.17 -18.73
C THR A 413 18.94 14.10 -18.65
N GLU A 414 18.29 15.17 -18.19
CA GLU A 414 16.83 15.25 -18.13
C GLU A 414 16.16 15.07 -19.51
N ALA A 415 16.79 15.55 -20.59
CA ALA A 415 16.28 15.32 -21.94
C ALA A 415 16.28 13.82 -22.32
N HIS A 416 17.27 13.06 -21.84
CA HIS A 416 17.33 11.60 -22.01
C HIS A 416 16.28 10.92 -21.13
N ALA A 417 16.08 11.37 -19.89
CA ALA A 417 15.01 10.87 -19.02
C ALA A 417 13.61 11.01 -19.66
N GLN A 418 13.38 12.09 -20.43
CA GLN A 418 12.11 12.33 -21.12
C GLN A 418 11.97 11.56 -22.44
N ASN A 419 13.05 11.41 -23.21
CA ASN A 419 12.97 10.94 -24.61
C ASN A 419 13.74 9.64 -24.89
N GLY A 420 14.38 9.03 -23.87
CA GLY A 420 15.17 7.81 -24.00
C GLY A 420 16.62 8.02 -24.46
N GLY A 421 16.92 9.03 -25.27
CA GLY A 421 18.25 9.16 -25.88
C GLY A 421 18.49 8.14 -26.99
N ILE A 422 18.91 8.60 -28.17
CA ILE A 422 19.08 7.73 -29.34
C ILE A 422 20.39 6.93 -29.31
N ASP A 423 21.35 7.38 -28.51
CA ASP A 423 22.70 6.85 -28.34
C ASP A 423 22.82 5.83 -27.19
N ILE A 424 21.73 5.55 -26.49
CA ILE A 424 21.69 4.62 -25.37
C ILE A 424 20.96 3.34 -25.78
N ASN A 425 21.57 2.18 -25.54
CA ASN A 425 20.90 0.91 -25.73
C ASN A 425 20.03 0.58 -24.51
N TRP A 426 18.82 0.08 -24.75
CA TRP A 426 17.82 -0.16 -23.70
C TRP A 426 17.31 -1.60 -23.75
N VAL A 427 17.28 -2.28 -22.60
CA VAL A 427 16.33 -3.39 -22.38
C VAL A 427 15.01 -2.80 -21.99
N ARG A 428 13.93 -3.31 -22.59
CA ARG A 428 12.58 -2.85 -22.33
C ARG A 428 11.79 -3.96 -21.67
N GLU A 429 11.05 -3.61 -20.63
CA GLU A 429 9.97 -4.43 -20.10
C GLU A 429 8.67 -3.68 -20.35
N ARG A 430 7.74 -4.28 -21.09
CA ARG A 430 6.38 -3.76 -21.27
C ARG A 430 5.42 -4.52 -20.39
N TYR A 431 4.45 -3.81 -19.83
CA TYR A 431 3.48 -4.36 -18.89
C TYR A 431 2.08 -4.20 -19.44
N GLU A 432 1.37 -5.31 -19.54
CA GLU A 432 -0.05 -5.32 -19.89
C GLU A 432 -0.87 -5.58 -18.65
N TYR A 433 -2.01 -4.91 -18.57
CA TYR A 433 -2.93 -4.99 -17.44
C TYR A 433 -4.29 -5.49 -17.92
N ASP A 434 -4.96 -6.29 -17.09
CA ASP A 434 -6.38 -6.52 -17.29
C ASP A 434 -7.19 -5.27 -16.92
N ASP A 435 -8.48 -5.36 -17.22
CA ASP A 435 -9.49 -4.36 -16.90
C ASP A 435 -9.52 -3.98 -15.41
N TYR A 436 -9.01 -4.85 -14.54
CA TYR A 436 -8.94 -4.62 -13.09
C TYR A 436 -7.62 -4.00 -12.63
N GLY A 437 -6.73 -3.64 -13.56
CA GLY A 437 -5.42 -3.08 -13.25
C GLY A 437 -4.43 -4.08 -12.67
N ARG A 438 -4.71 -5.38 -12.80
CA ARG A 438 -3.75 -6.45 -12.45
C ARG A 438 -2.89 -6.73 -13.67
N ARG A 439 -1.60 -6.94 -13.45
CA ARG A 439 -0.65 -7.18 -14.55
C ARG A 439 -0.85 -8.58 -15.13
N ILE A 440 -1.31 -8.68 -16.37
CA ILE A 440 -1.54 -9.96 -17.05
C ILE A 440 -0.37 -10.39 -17.93
N GLU A 441 0.46 -9.45 -18.41
CA GLU A 441 1.68 -9.81 -19.14
C GLU A 441 2.88 -8.92 -18.75
N ILE A 442 4.06 -9.51 -18.83
CA ILE A 442 5.34 -8.81 -18.89
C ILE A 442 6.04 -9.27 -20.16
N ILE A 443 6.38 -8.33 -21.03
CA ILE A 443 7.14 -8.60 -22.25
C ILE A 443 8.53 -7.99 -22.06
N ALA A 444 9.52 -8.85 -21.78
CA ALA A 444 10.92 -8.46 -21.67
C ALA A 444 11.59 -8.56 -23.04
N ASP A 445 11.97 -7.43 -23.61
CA ASP A 445 12.66 -7.35 -24.88
C ASP A 445 14.17 -7.20 -24.69
N ALA A 446 14.78 -8.23 -24.12
CA ALA A 446 16.24 -8.33 -24.06
C ALA A 446 16.76 -8.74 -25.44
N GLY A 447 17.19 -7.76 -26.25
CA GLY A 447 17.82 -8.03 -27.55
C GLY A 447 16.88 -8.38 -28.71
N GLY A 448 15.58 -8.04 -28.63
CA GLY A 448 14.60 -8.29 -29.70
C GLY A 448 13.77 -9.57 -29.53
N GLU A 449 13.97 -10.34 -28.45
CA GLU A 449 13.37 -11.66 -28.25
C GLU A 449 11.91 -11.63 -27.77
N ASN A 450 11.39 -10.48 -27.31
CA ASN A 450 10.02 -10.32 -26.77
C ASN A 450 9.58 -11.47 -25.83
N LEU A 451 10.42 -11.78 -24.85
CA LEU A 451 10.19 -12.84 -23.87
C LEU A 451 8.97 -12.51 -23.00
N THR A 452 7.87 -13.24 -23.22
CA THR A 452 6.57 -12.93 -22.60
C THR A 452 6.29 -13.84 -21.41
N THR A 453 6.04 -13.24 -20.24
CA THR A 453 5.49 -13.91 -19.06
C THR A 453 4.03 -13.53 -18.88
N ARG A 454 3.13 -14.51 -18.70
CA ARG A 454 1.69 -14.29 -18.52
C ARG A 454 1.23 -14.66 -17.13
N TYR A 455 0.23 -13.94 -16.64
CA TYR A 455 -0.41 -14.15 -15.35
C TYR A 455 -1.91 -14.38 -15.52
N GLU A 456 -2.44 -15.38 -14.82
CA GLU A 456 -3.87 -15.53 -14.63
C GLU A 456 -4.20 -15.39 -13.15
N TYR A 457 -5.37 -14.82 -12.87
CA TYR A 457 -5.83 -14.54 -11.53
C TYR A 457 -7.20 -15.17 -11.29
N ASN A 458 -7.48 -15.59 -10.06
CA ASN A 458 -8.84 -15.93 -9.66
C ASN A 458 -9.70 -14.68 -9.49
N ASN A 459 -10.97 -14.91 -9.19
CA ASN A 459 -11.96 -13.86 -8.95
C ASN A 459 -11.71 -13.08 -7.66
N GLN A 460 -10.79 -13.52 -6.79
CA GLN A 460 -10.39 -12.78 -5.58
C GLN A 460 -9.13 -11.91 -5.81
N GLY A 461 -8.56 -11.91 -7.02
CA GLY A 461 -7.36 -11.13 -7.34
C GLY A 461 -6.04 -11.85 -7.07
N GLU A 462 -6.08 -13.15 -6.76
CA GLU A 462 -4.89 -13.95 -6.45
C GLU A 462 -4.36 -14.64 -7.71
N ILE A 463 -3.04 -14.68 -7.91
CA ILE A 463 -2.41 -15.36 -9.06
C ILE A 463 -2.66 -16.87 -8.97
N ILE A 464 -3.28 -17.43 -10.01
CA ILE A 464 -3.49 -18.87 -10.16
C ILE A 464 -2.55 -19.51 -11.18
N LEU A 465 -2.01 -18.74 -12.12
CA LEU A 465 -1.06 -19.23 -13.13
C LEU A 465 0.02 -18.19 -13.41
N VAL A 466 1.26 -18.64 -13.52
CA VAL A 466 2.38 -17.92 -14.13
C VAL A 466 2.90 -18.77 -15.27
N LEU A 467 2.84 -18.27 -16.50
CA LEU A 467 3.39 -18.92 -17.70
C LEU A 467 4.62 -18.14 -18.18
N LYS A 468 5.78 -18.79 -18.18
CA LYS A 468 7.07 -18.21 -18.56
C LYS A 468 7.27 -18.27 -20.09
N PRO A 469 8.22 -17.49 -20.65
CA PRO A 469 8.48 -17.45 -22.09
C PRO A 469 8.84 -18.81 -22.69
N ASP A 470 9.56 -19.64 -21.91
CA ASP A 470 9.95 -21.00 -22.29
C ASP A 470 8.84 -22.05 -22.13
N GLN A 471 7.59 -21.60 -22.01
CA GLN A 471 6.38 -22.39 -21.80
C GLN A 471 6.32 -23.16 -20.49
N ARG A 472 7.27 -22.97 -19.57
CA ARG A 472 7.13 -23.51 -18.21
C ARG A 472 6.06 -22.73 -17.47
N TYR A 473 5.21 -23.42 -16.73
CA TYR A 473 4.24 -22.76 -15.86
C TYR A 473 4.34 -23.18 -14.41
N GLN A 474 3.81 -22.32 -13.55
CA GLN A 474 3.53 -22.57 -12.15
C GLN A 474 2.06 -22.22 -11.90
N LYS A 475 1.27 -23.20 -11.48
CA LYS A 475 -0.14 -23.06 -11.11
C LYS A 475 -0.27 -23.18 -9.61
N THR A 476 -1.02 -22.28 -9.00
CA THR A 476 -1.22 -22.23 -7.55
C THR A 476 -2.68 -22.44 -7.22
N ILE A 477 -2.96 -23.39 -6.33
CA ILE A 477 -4.27 -23.64 -5.75
C ILE A 477 -4.20 -23.23 -4.29
N ARG A 478 -5.20 -22.46 -3.85
CA ARG A 478 -5.30 -21.99 -2.46
C ARG A 478 -6.45 -22.69 -1.75
N ASP A 479 -6.36 -22.73 -0.43
CA ASP A 479 -7.46 -23.12 0.43
C ASP A 479 -8.35 -21.91 0.79
N GLY A 480 -9.42 -22.15 1.54
CA GLY A 480 -10.36 -21.12 1.95
C GLY A 480 -9.77 -19.98 2.81
N ARG A 481 -8.52 -20.10 3.29
CA ARG A 481 -7.80 -19.02 4.01
C ARG A 481 -7.01 -18.10 3.07
N GLY A 482 -6.99 -18.39 1.76
CA GLY A 482 -6.08 -17.77 0.80
C GLY A 482 -4.65 -18.33 0.86
N LEU A 483 -4.42 -19.41 1.63
CA LEU A 483 -3.10 -20.05 1.74
C LEU A 483 -2.91 -21.08 0.63
N VAL A 484 -1.70 -21.17 0.09
CA VAL A 484 -1.37 -22.14 -0.96
C VAL A 484 -1.52 -23.56 -0.41
N SER A 485 -2.42 -24.34 -0.99
CA SER A 485 -2.63 -25.76 -0.66
C SER A 485 -1.94 -26.68 -1.67
N MET A 486 -1.75 -26.20 -2.90
CA MET A 486 -1.05 -26.94 -3.94
C MET A 486 -0.31 -26.00 -4.87
N GLU A 487 0.89 -26.41 -5.25
CA GLU A 487 1.64 -25.80 -6.35
C GLU A 487 1.92 -26.87 -7.40
N ILE A 488 1.62 -26.56 -8.65
CA ILE A 488 1.82 -27.44 -9.79
C ILE A 488 2.78 -26.75 -10.74
N THR A 489 3.86 -27.40 -11.13
CA THR A 489 4.75 -26.91 -12.17
C THR A 489 4.72 -27.83 -13.37
N GLY A 490 4.83 -27.28 -14.57
CA GLY A 490 4.71 -28.05 -15.80
C GLY A 490 5.21 -27.31 -17.02
N VAL A 491 4.91 -27.86 -18.20
CA VAL A 491 5.18 -27.21 -19.49
C VAL A 491 3.90 -27.18 -20.31
N LYS A 492 3.61 -26.03 -20.91
CA LYS A 492 2.51 -25.88 -21.88
C LYS A 492 3.00 -26.29 -23.26
N VAL A 493 2.29 -27.19 -23.94
CA VAL A 493 2.61 -27.63 -25.31
C VAL A 493 1.37 -27.42 -26.17
N GLY A 494 1.44 -26.49 -27.11
CA GLY A 494 0.24 -26.02 -27.81
C GLY A 494 -0.75 -25.40 -26.82
N ASN A 495 -1.97 -25.94 -26.78
CA ASN A 495 -3.01 -25.50 -25.86
C ASN A 495 -3.09 -26.34 -24.57
N ASP A 496 -2.29 -27.40 -24.45
CA ASP A 496 -2.39 -28.38 -23.37
C ASP A 496 -1.34 -28.12 -22.28
N TYR A 497 -1.75 -28.29 -21.02
CA TYR A 497 -0.89 -28.16 -19.83
C TYR A 497 -0.40 -29.55 -19.41
N HIS A 498 0.92 -29.75 -19.41
CA HIS A 498 1.55 -30.99 -18.98
C HIS A 498 2.23 -30.81 -17.62
N ASP A 499 1.56 -31.30 -16.57
CA ASP A 499 2.05 -31.27 -15.20
C ASP A 499 3.34 -32.10 -15.08
N LYS A 500 4.37 -31.52 -14.45
CA LYS A 500 5.66 -32.18 -14.17
C LYS A 500 5.84 -32.47 -12.69
N ALA A 501 5.45 -31.56 -11.81
CA ALA A 501 5.55 -31.73 -10.37
C ALA A 501 4.36 -31.11 -9.66
N VAL A 502 3.92 -31.78 -8.60
CA VAL A 502 2.83 -31.33 -7.73
C VAL A 502 3.33 -31.34 -6.30
N THR A 503 3.39 -30.17 -5.68
CA THR A 503 3.71 -29.99 -4.26
C THR A 503 2.41 -29.73 -3.52
N ARG A 504 2.13 -30.50 -2.47
CA ARG A 504 0.98 -30.29 -1.59
C ARG A 504 1.46 -29.71 -0.27
N PHE A 505 0.78 -28.67 0.19
CA PHE A 505 1.02 -28.00 1.46
C PHE A 505 -0.17 -28.31 2.36
N TYR A 506 0.12 -28.86 3.55
CA TYR A 506 -0.88 -29.25 4.54
C TYR A 506 -0.99 -28.19 5.63
#